data_AF-A0A9W6BK37-F1
#
_entry.id   AF-A0A9W6BK37-F1
#
_cell.length_a   1.000
_cell.length_b   1.000
_cell.length_c   1.000
_cell.angle_alpha   90.00
_cell.angle_beta   90.00
_cell.angle_gamma   90.00
#
_symmetry.space_group_name_H-M   'P 1'
#
loop_
_entity.id
_entity.type
_entity.pdbx_description
1 polymer ?
#
loop_
_entity_poly.entity_id
_entity_poly.type
_entity_poly.pdbx_seq_one_letter_code
_entity_poly.pdbx_strand_id
1 'polypeptide(L)'
;MYSTTTGLGTKLQRQTCTSSSSAPKYNPVYRSCTSGRHLRSATLVKAGLDDPWPAPSSYKLWPTEISISSGLYNAIQGSELLFYGALVDAGFSGDWSRIGVLTTAQELVAQQAWWFILVAHSAVAAIAVQYALRQGYPPLQAGVRGLLFGSLGLYDVYLRCQAAKQSQRSN
;
A
#
# COMPACT_ATOMS: atom_id res chain seq x y z
N MET A 1 -54.99 -22.79 -28.49
CA MET A 1 -55.62 -23.99 -27.90
C MET A 1 -55.22 -25.16 -28.78
N TYR A 2 -54.39 -26.15 -28.44
CA TYR A 2 -53.80 -26.62 -27.18
C TYR A 2 -52.37 -27.15 -27.45
N SER A 3 -51.50 -27.01 -26.45
CA SER A 3 -50.23 -27.75 -26.32
C SER A 3 -50.45 -29.26 -26.29
N THR A 4 -49.48 -30.05 -26.75
CA THR A 4 -49.13 -31.30 -26.06
C THR A 4 -47.65 -31.61 -26.26
N THR A 5 -46.93 -31.55 -25.14
CA THR A 5 -45.57 -32.04 -24.93
C THR A 5 -45.64 -33.49 -24.46
N THR A 6 -44.76 -34.36 -24.96
CA THR A 6 -44.47 -35.71 -24.42
C THR A 6 -43.09 -36.08 -25.02
N GLY A 7 -42.07 -36.55 -24.33
CA GLY A 7 -41.90 -37.08 -22.98
C GLY A 7 -41.00 -38.33 -23.06
N LEU A 8 -39.93 -38.35 -22.25
CA LEU A 8 -39.11 -39.49 -21.81
C LEU A 8 -38.08 -40.16 -22.77
N GLY A 9 -36.86 -40.39 -22.23
CA GLY A 9 -35.86 -41.29 -22.82
C GLY A 9 -34.44 -41.20 -22.24
N THR A 10 -34.25 -41.67 -21.01
CA THR A 10 -33.00 -41.81 -20.22
C THR A 10 -31.81 -42.55 -20.85
N LYS A 11 -30.57 -42.09 -20.57
CA LYS A 11 -29.38 -42.89 -20.12
C LYS A 11 -28.28 -41.93 -19.60
N LEU A 12 -28.14 -41.72 -18.29
CA LEU A 12 -27.17 -42.40 -17.39
C LEU A 12 -25.72 -42.48 -17.94
N GLN A 13 -24.86 -41.57 -17.49
CA GLN A 13 -23.64 -42.01 -16.81
C GLN A 13 -23.23 -41.03 -15.72
N ARG A 14 -23.49 -41.48 -14.50
CA ARG A 14 -23.11 -40.92 -13.21
C ARG A 14 -21.67 -41.36 -12.93
N GLN A 15 -20.74 -40.42 -12.71
CA GLN A 15 -19.63 -40.65 -11.78
C GLN A 15 -19.75 -39.62 -10.66
N THR A 16 -20.48 -40.06 -9.65
CA THR A 16 -20.47 -39.55 -8.29
C THR A 16 -19.12 -39.86 -7.65
N CYS A 17 -18.39 -38.82 -7.25
CA CYS A 17 -17.52 -38.87 -6.08
C CYS A 17 -18.16 -37.98 -5.01
N THR A 18 -18.98 -38.57 -4.15
CA THR A 18 -19.19 -38.12 -2.77
C THR A 18 -17.84 -38.28 -2.04
N SER A 19 -17.34 -37.37 -1.21
CA SER A 19 -17.96 -36.81 -0.01
C SER A 19 -17.32 -35.49 0.46
N SER A 20 -18.13 -34.67 1.14
CA SER A 20 -17.86 -33.67 2.20
C SER A 20 -16.42 -33.55 2.74
N SER A 21 -15.88 -32.38 3.11
CA SER A 21 -16.49 -31.36 3.98
C SER A 21 -15.76 -30.00 3.94
N SER A 22 -16.54 -28.91 3.91
CA SER A 22 -16.32 -27.61 4.57
C SER A 22 -14.91 -27.01 4.72
N ALA A 23 -14.59 -25.99 3.89
CA ALA A 23 -13.95 -24.73 4.30
C ALA A 23 -13.91 -23.73 3.10
N PRO A 24 -14.06 -22.41 3.33
CA PRO A 24 -14.21 -21.43 2.25
C PRO A 24 -12.95 -21.29 1.39
N LYS A 25 -13.17 -21.24 0.08
CA LYS A 25 -12.15 -21.12 -0.98
C LYS A 25 -11.39 -19.80 -0.87
N TYR A 26 -10.14 -19.87 -0.42
CA TYR A 26 -9.10 -18.95 -0.86
C TYR A 26 -8.86 -19.23 -2.35
N ASN A 27 -9.01 -18.23 -3.21
CA ASN A 27 -8.80 -18.38 -4.65
C ASN A 27 -7.61 -17.52 -5.10
N PRO A 28 -6.35 -18.00 -4.99
CA PRO A 28 -5.28 -17.42 -5.77
C PRO A 28 -5.39 -18.00 -7.18
N VAL A 29 -6.00 -17.25 -8.10
CA VAL A 29 -5.89 -17.55 -9.53
C VAL A 29 -4.47 -17.20 -9.97
N TYR A 30 -3.53 -18.13 -9.76
CA TYR A 30 -2.32 -18.24 -10.57
C TYR A 30 -2.45 -19.51 -11.39
N ARG A 31 -3.02 -19.37 -12.60
CA ARG A 31 -3.09 -20.44 -13.58
C ARG A 31 -1.96 -20.22 -14.60
N SER A 32 -0.78 -20.73 -14.29
CA SER A 32 0.29 -20.91 -15.27
C SER A 32 0.10 -22.27 -15.94
N CYS A 33 -0.28 -22.27 -17.22
CA CYS A 33 -0.08 -23.40 -18.12
C CYS A 33 0.57 -22.89 -19.41
N THR A 34 1.62 -23.60 -19.79
CA THR A 34 2.58 -23.36 -20.86
C THR A 34 2.03 -23.60 -22.27
N SER A 35 2.79 -23.09 -23.25
CA SER A 35 2.95 -23.58 -24.65
C SER A 35 2.38 -22.68 -25.74
N GLY A 36 3.29 -22.13 -26.57
CA GLY A 36 2.94 -21.49 -27.85
C GLY A 36 3.88 -20.36 -28.24
N ARG A 37 4.85 -20.67 -29.11
CA ARG A 37 5.74 -19.71 -29.79
C ARG A 37 4.95 -18.55 -30.40
N HIS A 38 5.31 -17.32 -30.04
CA HIS A 38 5.46 -16.22 -30.98
C HIS A 38 6.42 -15.21 -30.33
N LEU A 39 7.56 -14.97 -30.98
CA LEU A 39 8.41 -13.81 -30.72
C LEU A 39 7.57 -12.57 -31.07
N ARG A 40 6.78 -12.11 -30.11
CA ARG A 40 6.15 -10.80 -30.17
C ARG A 40 7.22 -9.82 -29.73
N SER A 41 7.62 -8.99 -30.70
CA SER A 41 8.23 -7.69 -30.51
C SER A 41 7.94 -7.18 -29.10
N ALA A 42 8.98 -6.85 -28.35
CA ALA A 42 8.85 -6.12 -27.11
C ALA A 42 8.32 -4.73 -27.47
N THR A 43 7.02 -4.65 -27.73
CA THR A 43 6.26 -3.43 -27.60
C THR A 43 6.48 -3.08 -26.15
N LEU A 44 7.38 -2.12 -25.93
CA LEU A 44 7.47 -1.38 -24.70
C LEU A 44 6.06 -0.82 -24.53
N VAL A 45 5.24 -1.58 -23.80
CA VAL A 45 3.94 -1.12 -23.33
C VAL A 45 4.35 0.08 -22.53
N LYS A 46 4.15 1.26 -23.13
CA LYS A 46 3.95 2.50 -22.43
C LYS A 46 2.90 2.10 -21.40
N ALA A 47 3.35 1.79 -20.19
CA ALA A 47 2.46 1.46 -19.09
C ALA A 47 1.54 2.67 -19.07
N GLY A 48 0.31 2.48 -19.55
CA GLY A 48 -0.80 3.32 -19.19
C GLY A 48 -0.85 3.17 -17.69
N LEU A 49 -0.07 4.01 -17.02
CA LEU A 49 0.11 4.03 -15.58
C LEU A 49 -1.09 4.77 -15.04
N ASP A 50 -2.27 4.25 -15.36
CA ASP A 50 -3.50 4.57 -14.67
C ASP A 50 -3.30 3.91 -13.29
N ASP A 51 -2.45 4.52 -12.47
CA ASP A 51 -2.34 4.17 -11.06
C ASP A 51 -3.76 4.32 -10.53
N PRO A 52 -4.44 3.23 -10.12
CA PRO A 52 -5.81 3.34 -9.61
C PRO A 52 -5.86 4.19 -8.34
N TRP A 53 -4.70 4.58 -7.80
CA TRP A 53 -4.53 5.41 -6.61
C TRP A 53 -3.64 6.62 -6.91
N PRO A 54 -4.05 7.52 -7.82
CA PRO A 54 -3.23 8.66 -8.23
C PRO A 54 -2.93 9.56 -7.03
N ALA A 55 -1.72 10.13 -7.02
CA ALA A 55 -1.37 11.12 -6.03
C ALA A 55 -2.26 12.37 -6.20
N PRO A 56 -2.77 12.96 -5.12
CA PRO A 56 -3.54 14.19 -5.23
C PRO A 56 -2.64 15.35 -5.70
N SER A 57 -3.22 16.30 -6.45
CA SER A 57 -2.50 17.51 -6.89
C SER A 57 -2.24 18.49 -5.73
N SER A 58 -3.05 18.43 -4.68
CA SER A 58 -2.89 19.19 -3.45
C SER A 58 -3.34 18.41 -2.22
N TYR A 59 -2.78 18.75 -1.06
CA TYR A 59 -3.09 18.15 0.23
C TYR A 59 -3.77 19.20 1.11
N LYS A 60 -4.93 18.86 1.70
CA LYS A 60 -5.66 19.77 2.59
C LYS A 60 -5.22 19.56 4.04
N LEU A 61 -4.71 20.60 4.69
CA LEU A 61 -4.25 20.51 6.07
C LEU A 61 -5.45 20.48 7.02
N TRP A 62 -5.92 19.31 7.42
CA TRP A 62 -7.03 19.20 8.38
C TRP A 62 -6.62 19.73 9.76
N PRO A 63 -7.48 20.47 10.50
CA PRO A 63 -8.88 20.82 10.20
C PRO A 63 -9.07 22.15 9.43
N THR A 64 -8.02 22.68 8.82
CA THR A 64 -8.07 23.98 8.12
C THR A 64 -8.54 23.85 6.66
N GLU A 65 -8.93 24.98 6.07
CA GLU A 65 -9.19 25.11 4.64
C GLU A 65 -7.91 25.38 3.81
N ILE A 66 -6.74 25.32 4.44
CA ILE A 66 -5.46 25.54 3.77
C ILE A 66 -5.09 24.29 2.98
N SER A 67 -4.74 24.49 1.71
CA SER A 67 -4.19 23.44 0.86
C SER A 67 -2.74 23.75 0.51
N ILE A 68 -1.92 22.71 0.43
CA ILE A 68 -0.54 22.79 -0.01
C ILE A 68 -0.37 21.98 -1.30
N SER A 69 0.52 22.42 -2.18
CA SER A 69 0.81 21.70 -3.41
C SER A 69 1.45 20.35 -3.10
N SER A 70 1.23 19.37 -3.99
CA SER A 70 1.89 18.06 -3.88
C SER A 70 3.42 18.17 -3.88
N GLY A 71 3.98 19.15 -4.60
CA GLY A 71 5.42 19.45 -4.58
C GLY A 71 5.91 19.85 -3.19
N LEU A 72 5.21 20.76 -2.50
CA LEU A 72 5.57 21.16 -1.15
C LEU A 72 5.39 20.00 -0.15
N TYR A 73 4.32 19.23 -0.29
CA TYR A 73 4.09 18.06 0.56
C TYR A 73 5.20 17.00 0.41
N ASN A 74 5.62 16.70 -0.82
CA ASN A 74 6.73 15.79 -1.07
C ASN A 74 8.07 16.36 -0.55
N ALA A 75 8.26 17.69 -0.62
CA ALA A 75 9.43 18.33 -0.03
C ALA A 75 9.45 18.17 1.50
N ILE A 76 8.28 18.28 2.17
CA ILE A 76 8.15 18.03 3.61
C ILE A 76 8.50 16.56 3.93
N GLN A 77 7.94 15.60 3.20
CA GLN A 77 8.29 14.18 3.35
C GLN A 77 9.79 13.91 3.12
N GLY A 78 10.39 14.55 2.12
CA GLY A 78 11.82 14.47 1.87
C GLY A 78 12.65 15.06 3.01
N SER A 79 12.24 16.20 3.57
CA SER A 79 12.92 16.83 4.70
C SER A 79 12.85 15.98 5.98
N GLU A 80 11.73 15.27 6.18
CA GLU A 80 11.55 14.34 7.29
C GLU A 80 12.52 13.15 7.18
N LEU A 81 12.67 12.55 5.99
CA LEU A 81 13.67 11.51 5.73
C LEU A 81 15.10 12.00 5.95
N LEU A 82 15.43 13.22 5.49
CA LEU A 82 16.75 13.81 5.71
C LEU A 82 17.02 14.04 7.20
N PHE A 83 16.01 14.50 7.94
CA PHE A 83 16.10 14.67 9.39
C PHE A 83 16.35 13.34 10.10
N TYR A 84 15.65 12.26 9.70
CA TYR A 84 15.91 10.92 10.23
C TYR A 84 17.32 10.41 9.91
N GLY A 85 17.79 10.63 8.68
CA GLY A 85 19.16 10.29 8.31
C GLY A 85 20.18 11.02 9.18
N ALA A 86 20.00 12.33 9.38
CA ALA A 86 20.86 13.13 10.24
C ALA A 86 20.78 12.71 11.71
N LEU A 87 19.59 12.33 12.21
CA LEU A 87 19.41 11.86 13.59
C LEU A 87 20.11 10.52 13.84
N VAL A 88 20.00 9.57 12.89
CA VAL A 88 20.70 8.29 12.96
C VAL A 88 22.21 8.50 12.91
N ASP A 89 22.67 9.36 12.00
CA ASP A 89 24.08 9.70 11.89
C ASP A 89 24.61 10.33 13.19
N ALA A 90 23.87 11.29 13.77
CA ALA A 90 24.18 11.90 15.06
C ALA A 90 24.20 10.92 16.23
N GLY A 91 23.31 9.94 16.24
CA GLY A 91 23.16 8.98 17.34
C GLY A 91 24.12 7.79 17.28
N PHE A 92 24.51 7.32 16.08
CA PHE A 92 25.19 6.03 15.92
C PHE A 92 26.56 6.10 15.25
N SER A 93 26.96 7.20 14.60
CA SER A 93 28.30 7.28 14.00
C SER A 93 29.41 7.35 15.05
N GLY A 94 29.12 7.96 16.21
CA GLY A 94 30.12 8.26 17.26
C GLY A 94 31.16 9.30 16.85
N ASP A 95 31.10 9.82 15.62
CA ASP A 95 32.02 10.84 15.13
C ASP A 95 31.67 12.22 15.68
N TRP A 96 30.39 12.48 15.94
CA TRP A 96 29.89 13.75 16.46
C TRP A 96 30.38 14.04 17.89
N SER A 97 30.42 13.04 18.78
CA SER A 97 31.05 13.20 20.09
C SER A 97 32.57 13.28 20.04
N ARG A 98 33.21 12.57 19.11
CA ARG A 98 34.67 12.60 18.94
C ARG A 98 35.18 13.96 18.48
N ILE A 99 34.45 14.63 17.59
CA ILE A 99 34.77 15.98 17.10
C ILE A 99 34.34 17.07 18.12
N GLY A 100 33.63 16.68 19.18
CA GLY A 100 33.17 17.59 20.24
C GLY A 100 31.95 18.43 19.85
N VAL A 101 31.26 18.07 18.77
CA VAL A 101 30.01 18.73 18.34
C VAL A 101 28.85 18.36 19.27
N LEU A 102 28.82 17.09 19.71
CA LEU A 102 27.86 16.58 20.67
C LEU A 102 28.58 16.04 21.93
N THR A 103 27.89 16.07 23.05
CA THR A 103 28.29 15.28 24.23
C THR A 103 27.78 13.84 24.08
N THR A 104 28.43 12.88 24.74
CA THR A 104 27.97 11.48 24.79
C THR A 104 26.54 11.35 25.35
N ALA A 105 26.13 12.24 26.26
CA ALA A 105 24.76 12.27 26.76
C ALA A 105 23.76 12.67 25.66
N GLN A 106 24.12 13.63 24.80
CA GLN A 106 23.29 14.04 23.66
C GLN A 106 23.21 12.97 22.57
N GLU A 107 24.29 12.23 22.33
CA GLU A 107 24.25 11.06 21.43
C GLU A 107 23.26 10.00 21.95
N LEU A 108 23.27 9.72 23.26
CA LEU A 108 22.31 8.79 23.84
C LEU A 108 20.86 9.27 23.69
N VAL A 109 20.61 10.57 23.87
CA VAL A 109 19.28 11.16 23.62
C VAL A 109 18.88 11.02 22.15
N ALA A 110 19.80 11.21 21.21
CA ALA A 110 19.54 11.02 19.78
C ALA A 110 19.17 9.56 19.46
N GLN A 111 19.87 8.58 20.05
CA GLN A 111 19.53 7.16 19.93
C GLN A 111 18.15 6.85 20.50
N GLN A 112 17.81 7.38 21.68
CA GLN A 112 16.49 7.21 22.29
C GLN A 112 15.38 7.82 21.43
N ALA A 113 15.60 9.03 20.90
CA ALA A 113 14.67 9.68 19.98
C ALA A 113 14.46 8.85 18.71
N TRP A 114 15.52 8.29 18.14
CA TRP A 114 15.44 7.39 16.99
C TRP A 114 14.56 6.17 17.27
N TRP A 115 14.79 5.48 18.39
CA TRP A 115 13.98 4.31 18.75
C TRP A 115 12.52 4.67 18.99
N PHE A 116 12.25 5.80 19.65
CA PHE A 116 10.89 6.29 19.84
C PHE A 116 10.19 6.55 18.50
N ILE A 117 10.86 7.23 17.57
CA ILE A 117 10.35 7.49 16.22
C ILE A 117 10.07 6.16 15.50
N LEU A 118 11.01 5.21 15.52
CA LEU A 118 10.85 3.93 14.84
C LEU A 118 9.65 3.13 15.38
N VAL A 119 9.45 3.11 16.69
CA VAL A 119 8.28 2.46 17.32
C VAL A 119 6.98 3.16 16.92
N ALA A 120 6.95 4.48 16.98
CA ALA A 120 5.78 5.26 16.58
C ALA A 120 5.44 5.03 15.09
N HIS A 121 6.45 5.05 14.22
CA HIS A 121 6.31 4.81 12.79
C HIS A 121 5.87 3.37 12.48
N SER A 122 6.36 2.39 13.24
CA SER A 122 5.90 1.00 13.13
C SER A 122 4.43 0.86 13.49
N ALA A 123 3.95 1.56 14.53
CA ALA A 123 2.54 1.59 14.88
C ALA A 123 1.70 2.24 13.76
N VAL A 124 2.16 3.36 13.20
CA VAL A 124 1.48 4.02 12.09
C VAL A 124 1.47 3.17 10.82
N ALA A 125 2.56 2.47 10.51
CA ALA A 125 2.63 1.51 9.42
C ALA A 125 1.59 0.40 9.56
N ALA A 126 1.43 -0.17 10.76
CA ALA A 126 0.41 -1.17 11.03
C ALA A 126 -1.01 -0.60 10.82
N ILE A 127 -1.28 0.62 11.29
CA ILE A 127 -2.55 1.31 11.07
C ILE A 127 -2.79 1.54 9.58
N ALA A 128 -1.78 1.98 8.83
CA ALA A 128 -1.86 2.23 7.39
C ALA A 128 -2.15 0.94 6.62
N VAL A 129 -1.51 -0.18 6.96
CA VAL A 129 -1.79 -1.51 6.38
C VAL A 129 -3.23 -1.92 6.66
N GLN A 130 -3.68 -1.83 7.91
CA GLN A 130 -5.05 -2.19 8.28
C GLN A 130 -6.09 -1.33 7.57
N TYR A 131 -5.82 -0.02 7.43
CA TYR A 131 -6.66 0.88 6.67
C TYR A 131 -6.68 0.50 5.19
N ALA A 132 -5.52 0.26 4.58
CA ALA A 132 -5.38 -0.11 3.17
C ALA A 132 -6.13 -1.40 2.82
N LEU A 133 -6.03 -2.43 3.65
CA LEU A 133 -6.77 -3.70 3.49
C LEU A 133 -8.29 -3.47 3.44
N ARG A 134 -8.81 -2.52 4.23
CA ARG A 134 -10.25 -2.17 4.24
C ARG A 134 -10.67 -1.36 3.01
N GLN A 135 -9.76 -0.63 2.39
CA GLN A 135 -10.04 0.20 1.21
C GLN A 135 -9.71 -0.48 -0.12
N GLY A 136 -9.06 -1.65 -0.10
CA GLY A 136 -8.55 -2.30 -1.31
C GLY A 136 -7.26 -1.68 -1.86
N TYR A 137 -6.58 -0.85 -1.07
CA TYR A 137 -5.28 -0.26 -1.42
C TYR A 137 -4.14 -1.27 -1.17
N PRO A 138 -3.05 -1.26 -1.96
CA PRO A 138 -1.92 -2.18 -1.75
C PRO A 138 -1.31 -2.06 -0.34
N PRO A 139 -1.41 -3.11 0.51
CA PRO A 139 -1.04 -3.01 1.92
C PRO A 139 0.46 -2.75 2.11
N LEU A 140 1.32 -3.35 1.28
CA LEU A 140 2.76 -3.13 1.35
C LEU A 140 3.12 -1.66 1.10
N GLN A 141 2.50 -1.03 0.11
CA GLN A 141 2.74 0.38 -0.22
C GLN A 141 2.30 1.30 0.93
N ALA A 142 1.15 0.99 1.55
CA ALA A 142 0.66 1.75 2.70
C ALA A 142 1.57 1.59 3.93
N GLY A 143 2.01 0.36 4.20
CA GLY A 143 2.94 0.07 5.29
C GLY A 143 4.27 0.80 5.13
N VAL A 144 4.86 0.77 3.93
CA VAL A 144 6.11 1.49 3.64
C VAL A 144 5.92 2.99 3.82
N ARG A 145 4.83 3.58 3.31
CA ARG A 145 4.55 5.01 3.51
C ARG A 145 4.40 5.36 4.99
N GLY A 146 3.62 4.58 5.75
CA GLY A 146 3.42 4.80 7.18
C GLY A 146 4.69 4.60 8.01
N LEU A 147 5.59 3.70 7.59
CA LEU A 147 6.86 3.47 8.28
C LEU A 147 7.87 4.60 7.99
N LEU A 148 7.94 5.08 6.75
CA LEU A 148 8.92 6.09 6.37
C LEU A 148 8.50 7.51 6.79
N PHE A 149 7.20 7.81 6.70
CA PHE A 149 6.67 9.18 6.87
C PHE A 149 5.66 9.29 8.00
N GLY A 150 5.56 8.28 8.86
CA GLY A 150 4.65 8.28 10.00
C GLY A 150 3.22 8.66 9.61
N SER A 151 2.67 9.65 10.32
CA SER A 151 1.31 10.16 10.10
C SER A 151 1.13 10.84 8.74
N LEU A 152 2.17 11.45 8.15
CA LEU A 152 2.11 11.99 6.80
C LEU A 152 1.88 10.85 5.80
N GLY A 153 2.62 9.76 5.93
CA GLY A 153 2.43 8.57 5.08
C GLY A 153 1.01 8.00 5.16
N LEU A 154 0.45 7.92 6.38
CA LEU A 154 -0.94 7.51 6.59
C LEU A 154 -1.94 8.46 5.93
N TYR A 155 -1.71 9.77 6.02
CA TYR A 155 -2.58 10.78 5.41
C TYR A 155 -2.57 10.74 3.87
N ASP A 156 -1.42 10.52 3.25
CA ASP A 156 -1.34 10.32 1.80
C ASP A 156 -2.10 9.06 1.35
N VAL A 157 -1.95 7.95 2.08
CA VAL A 157 -2.74 6.72 1.81
C VAL A 157 -4.24 7.00 1.93
N TYR A 158 -4.66 7.74 2.95
CA TYR A 158 -6.05 8.14 3.15
C TYR A 158 -6.59 8.95 1.96
N LEU A 159 -5.86 9.96 1.48
CA LEU A 159 -6.29 10.78 0.35
C LEU A 159 -6.35 10.01 -0.96
N ARG A 160 -5.37 9.14 -1.22
CA ARG A 160 -5.41 8.25 -2.38
C ARG A 160 -6.64 7.35 -2.33
N CYS A 161 -6.94 6.81 -1.15
CA CYS A 161 -8.12 5.98 -0.95
C CYS A 161 -9.43 6.73 -1.23
N GLN A 162 -9.50 8.00 -0.82
CA GLN A 162 -10.63 8.89 -1.09
C GLN A 162 -10.78 9.18 -2.60
N ALA A 163 -9.69 9.52 -3.28
CA ALA A 163 -9.71 9.87 -4.69
C ALA A 163 -10.25 8.72 -5.56
N ALA A 164 -9.75 7.49 -5.35
CA ALA A 164 -10.20 6.33 -6.12
C ALA A 164 -11.70 6.02 -5.91
N LYS A 165 -12.21 6.21 -4.69
CA LYS A 165 -13.65 6.06 -4.40
C LYS A 165 -14.51 7.10 -5.10
N GLN A 166 -14.02 8.33 -5.23
CA GLN A 166 -14.73 9.39 -5.95
C GLN A 166 -14.80 9.05 -7.44
N SER A 167 -13.70 8.59 -8.04
CA SER A 167 -13.65 8.15 -9.44
C SER A 167 -14.59 6.99 -9.75
N GLN A 168 -14.82 6.08 -8.79
CA GLN A 168 -15.78 4.98 -8.95
C GLN A 168 -17.25 5.42 -8.88
N ARG A 169 -17.56 6.54 -8.22
CA ARG A 169 -18.94 7.04 -8.09
C ARG A 169 -19.39 7.91 -9.26
N SER A 170 -18.44 8.47 -10.01
CA SER A 170 -18.73 9.32 -11.18
C SER A 170 -18.99 8.52 -12.46
N ASN A 171 -18.81 7.20 -12.43
CA ASN A 171 -19.06 6.27 -13.53
C ASN A 171 -20.33 5.46 -13.26
#